data_AF-A0A929D9Y8-F1
#
_entry.id   AF-A0A929D9Y8-F1
#
_cell.length_a   1.000
_cell.length_b   1.000
_cell.length_c   1.000
_cell.angle_alpha   90.00
_cell.angle_beta   90.00
_cell.angle_gamma   90.00
#
_symmetry.space_group_name_H-M   'P 1'
#
loop_
_entity.id
_entity.type
_entity.pdbx_description
1 polymer ?
#
loop_
_entity_poly.entity_id
_entity_poly.type
_entity_poly.pdbx_seq_one_letter_code
_entity_poly.pdbx_strand_id
1 'polypeptide(L)'
;MMVKLEFQEYRARKIVNVHKHVDGPWFWNKYTAHPYVGCRSGCEFCYLRGGRYLGRRDPDTFDTLIQVKINAVELLRKELGRLARDVIVCGDWQQPAENRYRLSRGMLEVVRDLGFPLFIVERSPLLTRDLDLLVDINRQAWAGVTFSMSNVDPALKRAFEPRSPGVKRRLQAMEKLANAGILVGTSLMPILPLVGDDEAHLEDAVRSTKDHGGSFVLSSELTMAGVQAARPAGRQQARR
;
A
#
# COMPACT_ATOMS: atom_id res chain seq x y z
N MET A 1 16.65 10.07 19.77
CA MET A 1 17.51 9.07 19.05
C MET A 1 16.75 8.52 17.84
N MET A 2 17.31 8.56 16.62
CA MET A 2 16.65 7.94 15.45
C MET A 2 16.47 6.44 15.66
N VAL A 3 15.22 5.97 15.79
CA VAL A 3 14.92 4.55 15.90
C VAL A 3 15.36 3.83 14.62
N LYS A 4 16.35 2.93 14.77
CA LYS A 4 16.95 2.13 13.70
C LYS A 4 15.89 1.24 13.05
N LEU A 5 15.94 1.14 11.73
CA LEU A 5 15.11 0.21 10.96
C LEU A 5 15.84 -1.14 10.90
N GLU A 6 15.18 -2.19 11.33
CA GLU A 6 15.67 -3.56 11.36
C GLU A 6 14.93 -4.43 10.35
N PHE A 7 15.65 -5.40 9.79
CA PHE A 7 15.10 -6.37 8.84
C PHE A 7 15.26 -7.78 9.40
N GLN A 8 14.17 -8.53 9.44
CA GLN A 8 14.17 -9.93 9.84
C GLN A 8 13.81 -10.81 8.64
N GLU A 9 14.83 -11.43 8.06
CA GLU A 9 14.66 -12.31 6.90
C GLU A 9 14.14 -13.68 7.33
N TYR A 10 13.21 -14.25 6.55
CA TYR A 10 12.73 -15.61 6.74
C TYR A 10 12.19 -16.20 5.45
N ARG A 11 12.17 -17.54 5.35
CA ARG A 11 11.52 -18.25 4.25
C ARG A 11 10.07 -18.55 4.62
N ALA A 12 9.13 -17.99 3.87
CA ALA A 12 7.71 -18.22 4.07
C ALA A 12 7.26 -19.55 3.47
N ARG A 13 6.20 -20.14 4.04
CA ARG A 13 5.52 -21.33 3.50
C ARG A 13 4.41 -21.00 2.51
N LYS A 14 3.82 -19.80 2.64
CA LYS A 14 2.75 -19.30 1.78
C LYS A 14 2.91 -17.79 1.51
N ILE A 15 2.58 -17.32 0.31
CA ILE A 15 2.59 -15.87 -0.02
C ILE A 15 1.24 -15.33 -0.49
N VAL A 16 0.47 -16.14 -1.23
CA VAL A 16 -0.83 -15.74 -1.78
C VAL A 16 -1.93 -16.01 -0.75
N ASN A 17 -2.63 -14.97 -0.32
CA ASN A 17 -3.89 -15.17 0.37
C ASN A 17 -5.00 -15.28 -0.66
N VAL A 18 -5.83 -16.33 -0.54
CA VAL A 18 -7.00 -16.53 -1.39
C VAL A 18 -8.22 -16.12 -0.59
N HIS A 19 -8.93 -15.11 -1.08
CA HIS A 19 -10.08 -14.54 -0.42
C HIS A 19 -11.33 -15.38 -0.69
N LYS A 20 -12.09 -15.70 0.37
CA LYS A 20 -13.33 -16.50 0.25
C LYS A 20 -14.39 -15.73 -0.54
N HIS A 21 -14.55 -14.46 -0.20
CA HIS A 21 -15.36 -13.50 -0.92
C HIS A 21 -14.41 -12.48 -1.55
N VAL A 22 -14.72 -12.06 -2.77
CA VAL A 22 -14.06 -10.90 -3.36
C VAL A 22 -14.42 -9.69 -2.48
N ASP A 23 -13.42 -8.94 -2.01
CA ASP A 23 -13.41 -8.10 -0.79
C ASP A 23 -14.34 -6.86 -0.80
N GLY A 24 -15.64 -7.06 -1.04
CA GLY A 24 -16.61 -5.96 -1.09
C GLY A 24 -16.30 -4.95 -2.21
N PRO A 25 -16.73 -3.69 -2.09
CA PRO A 25 -16.75 -2.74 -3.21
C PRO A 25 -15.39 -2.15 -3.61
N TRP A 26 -14.31 -2.35 -2.83
CA TRP A 26 -13.15 -1.47 -2.94
C TRP A 26 -12.12 -1.87 -4.00
N PHE A 27 -11.72 -3.15 -4.05
CA PHE A 27 -10.60 -3.58 -4.90
C PHE A 27 -10.87 -4.82 -5.74
N TRP A 28 -12.05 -5.42 -5.58
CA TRP A 28 -12.51 -6.62 -6.31
C TRP A 28 -11.47 -7.72 -6.47
N ASN A 29 -10.63 -7.93 -5.47
CA ASN A 29 -9.54 -8.90 -5.52
C ASN A 29 -9.95 -10.28 -5.00
N LYS A 30 -9.46 -11.31 -5.70
CA LYS A 30 -9.48 -12.70 -5.21
C LYS A 30 -8.22 -13.05 -4.46
N TYR A 31 -7.12 -12.37 -4.78
CA TYR A 31 -5.78 -12.68 -4.26
C TYR A 31 -5.14 -11.44 -3.63
N THR A 32 -4.33 -11.66 -2.59
CA THR A 32 -3.35 -10.67 -2.11
C THR A 32 -1.99 -11.32 -1.90
N ALA A 33 -0.91 -10.57 -2.11
CA ALA A 33 0.44 -11.04 -1.84
C ALA A 33 1.33 -9.90 -1.34
N HIS A 34 2.05 -10.14 -0.25
CA HIS A 34 2.94 -9.14 0.36
C HIS A 34 4.27 -9.76 0.76
N PRO A 35 5.41 -9.29 0.22
CA PRO A 35 6.74 -9.80 0.55
C PRO A 35 7.23 -9.31 1.92
N TYR A 36 6.63 -8.24 2.44
CA TYR A 36 7.02 -7.61 3.69
C TYR A 36 5.91 -7.70 4.73
N VAL A 37 6.29 -7.78 6.00
CA VAL A 37 5.40 -7.61 7.14
C VAL A 37 5.96 -6.51 8.04
N GLY A 38 5.11 -5.54 8.39
CA GLY A 38 5.55 -4.27 8.95
C GLY A 38 5.62 -3.19 7.86
N CYS A 39 5.49 -1.93 8.26
CA CYS A 39 5.53 -0.80 7.34
C CYS A 39 6.18 0.43 7.97
N ARG A 40 7.26 0.93 7.35
CA ARG A 40 8.02 2.09 7.86
C ARG A 40 7.23 3.41 7.82
N SER A 41 6.16 3.49 7.03
CA SER A 41 5.31 4.69 6.94
C SER A 41 4.78 5.15 8.30
N GLY A 42 4.52 4.19 9.19
CA GLY A 42 4.20 4.48 10.58
C GLY A 42 2.89 5.24 10.77
N CYS A 43 1.86 4.97 9.97
CA CYS A 43 0.59 5.68 10.10
C CYS A 43 -0.05 5.41 11.47
N GLU A 44 -0.58 6.45 12.11
CA GLU A 44 -1.22 6.34 13.44
C GLU A 44 -2.52 5.52 13.35
N PHE A 45 -3.22 5.59 12.21
CA PHE A 45 -4.47 4.87 11.94
C PHE A 45 -4.25 3.47 11.33
N CYS A 46 -3.04 2.92 11.30
CA CYS A 46 -2.74 1.72 10.51
C CYS A 46 -3.48 0.46 11.01
N TYR A 47 -4.45 -0.02 10.22
CA TYR A 47 -5.23 -1.23 10.53
C TYR A 47 -4.39 -2.51 10.59
N LEU A 48 -3.22 -2.54 9.92
CA LEU A 48 -2.28 -3.67 9.97
C LEU A 48 -1.63 -3.85 11.35
N ARG A 49 -1.73 -2.85 12.23
CA ARG A 49 -1.38 -2.97 13.66
C ARG A 49 -2.49 -3.61 14.50
N GLY A 50 -3.67 -3.84 13.93
CA GLY A 50 -4.78 -4.53 14.58
C GLY A 50 -4.58 -6.05 14.65
N GLY A 51 -5.27 -6.69 15.59
CA GLY A 51 -5.00 -8.07 16.02
C GLY A 51 -4.94 -9.13 14.90
N ARG A 52 -5.84 -9.08 13.91
CA ARG A 52 -5.88 -10.06 12.80
C ARG A 52 -4.59 -10.05 11.97
N TYR A 53 -4.03 -8.88 11.71
CA TYR A 53 -2.88 -8.70 10.81
C TYR A 53 -1.55 -8.71 11.56
N LEU A 54 -1.56 -8.23 12.80
CA LEU A 54 -0.38 -8.20 13.65
C LEU A 54 -0.02 -9.60 14.20
N GLY A 55 -1.02 -10.46 14.46
CA GLY A 55 -0.78 -11.78 15.05
C GLY A 55 -0.19 -11.66 16.45
N ARG A 56 0.92 -12.36 16.72
CA ARG A 56 1.64 -12.34 18.01
C ARG A 56 2.76 -11.29 18.08
N ARG A 57 2.84 -10.37 17.12
CA ARG A 57 3.91 -9.36 17.06
C ARG A 57 3.61 -8.18 17.98
N ASP A 58 4.67 -7.48 18.38
CA ASP A 58 4.55 -6.24 19.13
C ASP A 58 4.07 -5.09 18.22
N PRO A 59 2.91 -4.46 18.51
CA PRO A 59 2.41 -3.34 17.72
C PRO A 59 3.36 -2.12 17.71
N ASP A 60 4.22 -1.98 18.73
CA ASP A 60 5.16 -0.87 18.86
C ASP A 60 6.41 -1.03 17.99
N THR A 61 6.68 -2.23 17.47
CA THR A 61 7.82 -2.49 16.57
C THR A 61 7.44 -2.55 15.10
N PHE A 62 6.15 -2.45 14.75
CA PHE A 62 5.65 -2.67 13.38
C PHE A 62 6.25 -1.74 12.31
N ASP A 63 6.71 -0.55 12.69
CA ASP A 63 7.37 0.43 11.80
C ASP A 63 8.89 0.49 11.94
N THR A 64 9.48 -0.36 12.79
CA THR A 64 10.91 -0.41 13.08
C THR A 64 11.52 -1.77 12.79
N LEU A 65 10.71 -2.83 12.80
CA LEU A 65 11.08 -4.19 12.44
C LEU A 65 10.27 -4.63 11.22
N ILE A 66 10.93 -4.80 10.08
CA ILE A 66 10.30 -5.30 8.85
C ILE A 66 10.70 -6.75 8.64
N GLN A 67 9.73 -7.65 8.66
CA GLN A 67 9.98 -9.05 8.33
C GLN A 67 9.92 -9.23 6.81
N VAL A 68 10.92 -9.93 6.26
CA VAL A 68 11.13 -10.04 4.82
C VAL A 68 11.03 -11.50 4.40
N LYS A 69 10.06 -11.80 3.54
CA LYS A 69 9.87 -13.11 2.93
C LYS A 69 10.84 -13.26 1.76
N ILE A 70 12.07 -13.71 2.01
CA ILE A 70 13.15 -13.72 1.01
C ILE A 70 12.87 -14.63 -0.19
N ASN A 71 11.94 -15.59 -0.04
CA ASN A 71 11.49 -16.49 -1.11
C ASN A 71 10.15 -16.05 -1.75
N ALA A 72 9.70 -14.80 -1.55
CA ALA A 72 8.39 -14.33 -2.01
C ALA A 72 8.18 -14.51 -3.52
N VAL A 73 9.19 -14.21 -4.34
CA VAL A 73 9.10 -14.30 -5.82
C VAL A 73 8.93 -15.75 -6.28
N GLU A 74 9.80 -16.64 -5.79
CA GLU A 74 9.74 -18.09 -6.05
C GLU A 74 8.37 -18.66 -5.66
N LEU A 75 7.91 -18.28 -4.47
CA LEU A 75 6.67 -18.77 -3.90
C LEU A 75 5.44 -18.23 -4.63
N LEU A 76 5.47 -16.96 -5.07
CA LEU A 76 4.39 -16.35 -5.83
C LEU A 76 4.21 -17.07 -7.17
N ARG A 77 5.31 -17.33 -7.88
CA ARG A 77 5.27 -18.05 -9.17
C ARG A 77 4.67 -19.45 -9.02
N LYS A 78 5.10 -20.18 -7.98
CA LYS A 78 4.58 -21.51 -7.67
C LYS A 78 3.10 -21.52 -7.32
N GLU A 79 2.64 -20.55 -6.53
CA GLU A 79 1.26 -20.48 -6.07
C GLU A 79 0.31 -19.98 -7.15
N LEU A 80 0.63 -18.86 -7.82
CA LEU A 80 -0.19 -18.31 -8.91
C LEU A 80 -0.27 -19.25 -10.12
N GLY A 81 0.78 -20.03 -10.40
CA GLY A 81 0.77 -21.01 -11.49
C GLY A 81 -0.26 -22.14 -11.35
N ARG A 82 -0.96 -22.22 -10.21
CA ARG A 82 -2.00 -23.22 -9.92
C ARG A 82 -3.38 -22.59 -9.69
N LEU A 83 -3.49 -21.28 -9.79
CA LEU A 83 -4.70 -20.52 -9.51
C LEU A 83 -5.34 -20.04 -10.81
N ALA A 84 -6.66 -19.84 -10.78
CA ALA A 84 -7.35 -19.16 -11.86
C ALA A 84 -6.88 -17.70 -11.94
N ARG A 85 -6.92 -17.11 -13.14
CA ARG A 85 -6.58 -15.69 -13.29
C ARG A 85 -7.72 -14.86 -12.71
N ASP A 86 -7.37 -13.99 -11.78
CA ASP A 86 -8.28 -13.08 -11.11
C ASP A 86 -7.45 -11.95 -10.49
N VAL A 87 -8.09 -10.88 -10.03
CA VAL A 87 -7.38 -9.68 -9.56
C VAL A 87 -6.54 -10.01 -8.33
N ILE A 88 -5.24 -9.75 -8.45
CA ILE A 88 -4.31 -9.72 -7.33
C ILE A 88 -4.14 -8.28 -6.84
N VAL A 89 -4.40 -8.07 -5.55
CA VAL A 89 -4.08 -6.80 -4.89
C VAL A 89 -2.73 -6.88 -4.21
N CYS A 90 -1.93 -5.88 -4.50
CA CYS A 90 -0.59 -5.69 -3.99
C CYS A 90 -0.51 -4.30 -3.37
N GLY A 91 0.31 -4.11 -2.33
CA GLY A 91 0.38 -2.79 -1.72
C GLY A 91 1.44 -2.67 -0.64
N ASP A 92 1.85 -1.41 -0.43
CA ASP A 92 2.94 -0.99 0.46
C ASP A 92 4.24 -1.79 0.24
N TRP A 93 4.47 -2.26 -0.99
CA TRP A 93 5.68 -2.98 -1.33
C TRP A 93 6.86 -2.02 -1.36
N GLN A 94 6.65 -0.81 -1.86
CA GLN A 94 7.67 0.19 -2.13
C GLN A 94 8.08 1.01 -0.89
N GLN A 95 8.23 0.33 0.25
CA GLN A 95 8.82 0.86 1.48
C GLN A 95 10.36 0.79 1.45
N PRO A 96 11.10 1.40 2.39
CA PRO A 96 12.58 1.42 2.35
C PRO A 96 13.27 0.05 2.22
N ALA A 97 12.62 -1.03 2.68
CA ALA A 97 13.07 -2.41 2.45
C ALA A 97 13.30 -2.71 0.95
N GLU A 98 12.45 -2.16 0.08
CA GLU A 98 12.46 -2.41 -1.36
C GLU A 98 13.70 -1.86 -2.06
N ASN A 99 14.37 -0.85 -1.50
CA ASN A 99 15.66 -0.36 -2.00
C ASN A 99 16.76 -1.44 -1.86
N ARG A 100 16.64 -2.31 -0.86
CA ARG A 100 17.59 -3.42 -0.60
C ARG A 100 17.16 -4.71 -1.29
N TYR A 101 15.91 -5.13 -1.11
CA TYR A 101 15.48 -6.49 -1.45
C TYR A 101 14.92 -6.63 -2.86
N ARG A 102 14.37 -5.55 -3.44
CA ARG A 102 13.80 -5.52 -4.79
C ARG A 102 12.76 -6.63 -5.08
N LEU A 103 12.08 -7.14 -4.04
CA LEU A 103 11.12 -8.25 -4.17
C LEU A 103 9.87 -7.84 -4.94
N SER A 104 9.46 -6.57 -4.83
CA SER A 104 8.27 -6.07 -5.53
C SER A 104 8.40 -6.21 -7.04
N ARG A 105 9.58 -5.88 -7.60
CA ARG A 105 9.83 -6.00 -9.03
C ARG A 105 9.75 -7.45 -9.50
N GLY A 106 10.40 -8.37 -8.79
CA GLY A 106 10.32 -9.79 -9.12
C GLY A 106 8.89 -10.34 -9.01
N MET A 107 8.09 -9.83 -8.06
CA MET A 107 6.67 -10.19 -7.98
C MET A 107 5.86 -9.63 -9.15
N LEU A 108 6.12 -8.40 -9.61
CA LEU A 108 5.51 -7.82 -10.81
C LEU A 108 5.87 -8.63 -12.07
N GLU A 109 7.13 -9.08 -12.21
CA GLU A 109 7.56 -9.96 -13.30
C GLU A 109 6.76 -11.27 -13.31
N VAL A 110 6.53 -11.88 -12.15
CA VAL A 110 5.68 -13.09 -12.03
C VAL A 110 4.23 -12.81 -12.45
N VAL A 111 3.65 -11.69 -11.99
CA VAL A 111 2.27 -11.30 -12.33
C VAL A 111 2.12 -11.10 -13.84
N ARG A 112 3.07 -10.40 -14.47
CA ARG A 112 3.16 -10.23 -15.92
C ARG A 112 3.26 -11.58 -16.63
N ASP A 113 4.26 -12.40 -16.28
CA ASP A 113 4.54 -13.67 -16.97
C ASP A 113 3.36 -14.64 -16.92
N LEU A 114 2.56 -14.60 -15.85
CA LEU A 114 1.40 -15.48 -15.67
C LEU A 114 0.07 -14.86 -16.14
N GLY A 115 0.09 -13.60 -16.57
CA GLY A 115 -1.08 -12.88 -17.10
C GLY A 115 -2.17 -12.60 -16.07
N PHE A 116 -1.79 -12.23 -14.84
CA PHE A 116 -2.75 -11.89 -13.80
C PHE A 116 -3.11 -10.40 -13.85
N PRO A 117 -4.40 -10.01 -13.77
CA PRO A 117 -4.79 -8.62 -13.59
C PRO A 117 -4.38 -8.14 -12.20
N LEU A 118 -3.92 -6.89 -12.12
CA LEU A 118 -3.24 -6.35 -10.94
C LEU A 118 -3.89 -5.05 -10.47
N PHE A 119 -4.11 -4.93 -9.17
CA PHE A 119 -4.45 -3.66 -8.55
C PHE A 119 -3.46 -3.31 -7.43
N ILE A 120 -2.85 -2.13 -7.49
CA ILE A 120 -1.85 -1.70 -6.51
C ILE A 120 -2.41 -0.61 -5.60
N VAL A 121 -2.29 -0.79 -4.29
CA VAL A 121 -2.53 0.25 -3.28
C VAL A 121 -1.18 0.74 -2.74
N GLU A 122 -0.78 1.96 -3.08
CA GLU A 122 0.58 2.45 -2.80
C GLU A 122 0.61 3.85 -2.20
N ARG A 123 1.71 4.17 -1.49
CA ARG A 123 2.00 5.51 -0.97
C ARG A 123 3.33 6.05 -1.50
N SER A 124 4.14 5.19 -2.10
CA SER A 124 5.50 5.48 -2.50
C SER A 124 5.63 5.80 -3.98
N PRO A 125 6.30 6.92 -4.34
CA PRO A 125 6.60 7.24 -5.73
C PRO A 125 7.60 6.24 -6.36
N LEU A 126 8.24 5.40 -5.55
CA LEU A 126 9.19 4.37 -6.01
C LEU A 126 8.52 3.35 -6.96
N LEU A 127 7.19 3.21 -6.93
CA LEU A 127 6.46 2.38 -7.90
C LEU A 127 6.75 2.78 -9.35
N THR A 128 6.99 4.07 -9.60
CA THR A 128 7.31 4.58 -10.95
C THR A 128 8.64 4.06 -11.52
N ARG A 129 9.47 3.39 -10.70
CA ARG A 129 10.66 2.65 -11.15
C ARG A 129 10.28 1.44 -12.01
N ASP A 130 9.16 0.81 -11.70
CA ASP A 130 8.71 -0.44 -12.31
C ASP A 130 7.56 -0.20 -13.31
N LEU A 131 7.51 1.02 -13.88
CA LEU A 131 6.51 1.45 -14.86
C LEU A 131 6.50 0.56 -16.12
N ASP A 132 7.68 0.09 -16.53
CA ASP A 132 7.84 -0.85 -17.64
C ASP A 132 6.96 -2.10 -17.44
N LEU A 133 7.03 -2.70 -16.25
CA LEU A 133 6.24 -3.87 -15.91
C LEU A 133 4.74 -3.56 -15.79
N LEU A 134 4.38 -2.40 -15.24
CA LEU A 134 2.97 -2.00 -15.14
C LEU A 134 2.34 -1.83 -16.52
N VAL A 135 3.06 -1.23 -17.46
CA VAL A 135 2.60 -1.08 -18.86
C VAL A 135 2.43 -2.45 -19.52
N ASP A 136 3.38 -3.37 -19.34
CA ASP A 136 3.29 -4.73 -19.88
C ASP A 136 2.09 -5.48 -19.32
N ILE A 137 1.87 -5.43 -18.00
CA ILE A 137 0.71 -6.06 -17.33
C ILE A 137 -0.60 -5.46 -17.83
N ASN A 138 -0.66 -4.13 -17.96
CA ASN A 138 -1.87 -3.44 -18.42
C ASN A 138 -2.24 -3.80 -19.86
N ARG A 139 -1.25 -4.04 -20.71
CA ARG A 139 -1.47 -4.49 -22.10
C ARG A 139 -1.99 -5.93 -22.18
N GLN A 140 -1.60 -6.79 -21.24
CA GLN A 140 -1.89 -8.23 -21.30
C GLN A 140 -3.16 -8.63 -20.55
N ALA A 141 -3.44 -8.01 -19.40
CA ALA A 141 -4.58 -8.36 -18.56
C ALA A 141 -5.34 -7.08 -18.13
N TRP A 142 -4.77 -6.35 -17.17
CA TRP A 142 -5.22 -5.04 -16.70
C TRP A 142 -4.33 -4.64 -15.51
N ALA A 143 -3.99 -3.36 -15.39
CA ALA A 143 -3.36 -2.81 -14.20
C ALA A 143 -4.07 -1.54 -13.73
N GLY A 144 -4.42 -1.49 -12.45
CA GLY A 144 -4.89 -0.30 -11.76
C GLY A 144 -4.00 0.07 -10.58
N VAL A 145 -3.87 1.35 -10.28
CA VAL A 145 -3.09 1.84 -9.13
C VAL A 145 -3.88 2.90 -8.38
N THR A 146 -3.96 2.79 -7.06
CA THR A 146 -4.46 3.85 -6.20
C THR A 146 -3.35 4.36 -5.30
N PHE A 147 -3.23 5.69 -5.20
CA PHE A 147 -2.37 6.32 -4.21
C PHE A 147 -3.18 6.59 -2.94
N SER A 148 -2.81 5.91 -1.86
CA SER A 148 -3.42 6.16 -0.56
C SER A 148 -2.95 7.51 -0.02
N MET A 149 -3.87 8.34 0.47
CA MET A 149 -3.63 9.63 1.10
C MET A 149 -4.65 9.82 2.21
N SER A 150 -4.23 10.03 3.46
CA SER A 150 -5.18 10.37 4.53
C SER A 150 -5.78 11.77 4.36
N ASN A 151 -5.00 12.69 3.80
CA ASN A 151 -5.41 14.03 3.42
C ASN A 151 -4.40 14.60 2.40
N VAL A 152 -4.81 15.56 1.57
CA VAL A 152 -3.92 16.27 0.65
C VAL A 152 -3.20 17.45 1.28
N ASP A 153 -3.67 17.95 2.43
CA ASP A 153 -2.97 18.91 3.28
C ASP A 153 -1.66 18.30 3.82
N PRO A 154 -0.49 18.91 3.53
CA PRO A 154 0.81 18.39 3.97
C PRO A 154 1.02 18.36 5.49
N ALA A 155 0.39 19.24 6.25
CA ALA A 155 0.44 19.29 7.71
C ALA A 155 -0.39 18.15 8.32
N LEU A 156 -1.63 17.96 7.88
CA LEU A 156 -2.47 16.84 8.31
C LEU A 156 -1.83 15.51 7.95
N LYS A 157 -1.38 15.35 6.70
CA LYS A 157 -0.64 14.16 6.28
C LYS A 157 0.58 13.89 7.18
N ARG A 158 1.32 14.92 7.61
CA ARG A 158 2.51 14.76 8.46
C ARG A 158 2.14 14.32 9.88
N ALA A 159 1.00 14.79 10.40
CA ALA A 159 0.52 14.42 11.73
C ALA A 159 0.15 12.92 11.80
N PHE A 160 -0.52 12.38 10.78
CA PHE A 160 -1.03 11.00 10.81
C PHE A 160 -0.15 9.99 10.07
N GLU A 161 0.65 10.43 9.10
CA GLU A 161 1.55 9.58 8.34
C GLU A 161 3.00 10.15 8.36
N PRO A 162 3.68 10.12 9.50
CA PRO A 162 4.88 10.93 9.75
C PRO A 162 6.09 10.56 8.88
N ARG A 163 6.15 9.33 8.35
CA ARG A 163 7.30 8.82 7.57
C ARG A 163 6.95 8.39 6.14
N SER A 164 5.69 8.45 5.75
CA SER A 164 5.30 8.18 4.37
C SER A 164 5.75 9.33 3.44
N PRO A 165 5.90 9.11 2.12
CA PRO A 165 6.25 10.17 1.17
C PRO A 165 5.23 11.30 1.14
N GLY A 166 5.66 12.55 0.89
CA GLY A 166 4.75 13.70 0.86
C GLY A 166 3.73 13.64 -0.28
N VAL A 167 2.57 14.28 -0.09
CA VAL A 167 1.42 14.29 -1.02
C VAL A 167 1.85 14.67 -2.43
N LYS A 168 2.60 15.77 -2.58
CA LYS A 168 3.12 16.23 -3.89
C LYS A 168 3.83 15.13 -4.68
N ARG A 169 4.66 14.31 -4.02
CA ARG A 169 5.39 13.22 -4.70
C ARG A 169 4.47 12.06 -5.11
N ARG A 170 3.39 11.82 -4.37
CA ARG A 170 2.38 10.81 -4.72
C ARG A 170 1.59 11.26 -5.94
N LEU A 171 1.16 12.51 -5.97
CA LEU A 171 0.45 13.12 -7.10
C LEU A 171 1.32 13.15 -8.37
N GLN A 172 2.60 13.50 -8.27
CA GLN A 172 3.53 13.41 -9.41
C GLN A 172 3.72 11.97 -9.90
N ALA A 173 3.73 10.99 -8.99
CA ALA A 173 3.77 9.58 -9.39
C ALA A 173 2.48 9.15 -10.09
N MET A 174 1.32 9.60 -9.60
CA MET A 174 0.02 9.40 -10.23
C MET A 174 0.00 9.94 -11.66
N GLU A 175 0.41 11.19 -11.87
CA GLU A 175 0.49 11.81 -13.18
C GLU A 175 1.36 11.00 -14.15
N LYS A 176 2.54 10.56 -13.69
CA LYS A 176 3.43 9.73 -14.51
C LYS A 176 2.80 8.39 -14.92
N LEU A 177 2.04 7.74 -14.02
CA LEU A 177 1.34 6.50 -14.33
C LEU A 177 0.12 6.74 -15.25
N ALA A 178 -0.64 7.81 -15.02
CA ALA A 178 -1.76 8.23 -15.87
C ALA A 178 -1.30 8.48 -17.31
N ASN A 179 -0.20 9.23 -17.48
CA ASN A 179 0.40 9.51 -18.79
C ASN A 179 0.89 8.25 -19.52
N ALA A 180 1.11 7.16 -18.80
CA ALA A 180 1.45 5.84 -19.37
C ALA A 180 0.21 4.98 -19.68
N GLY A 181 -1.00 5.51 -19.50
CA GLY A 181 -2.26 4.81 -19.76
C GLY A 181 -2.68 3.83 -18.66
N ILE A 182 -2.09 3.90 -17.46
CA ILE A 182 -2.50 3.08 -16.32
C ILE A 182 -3.72 3.73 -15.66
N LEU A 183 -4.74 2.93 -15.32
CA LEU A 183 -5.88 3.42 -14.55
C LEU A 183 -5.39 3.82 -13.15
N VAL A 184 -5.45 5.11 -12.83
CA VAL A 184 -5.00 5.61 -11.53
C VAL A 184 -6.06 6.41 -10.78
N GLY A 185 -5.93 6.47 -9.46
CA GLY A 185 -6.83 7.24 -8.61
C GLY A 185 -6.30 7.40 -7.19
N THR A 186 -7.15 7.95 -6.32
CA THR A 186 -6.84 8.22 -4.92
C THR A 186 -7.62 7.32 -3.99
N SER A 187 -6.99 6.91 -2.89
CA SER A 187 -7.65 6.20 -1.79
C SER A 187 -7.58 7.07 -0.53
N LEU A 188 -8.68 7.75 -0.22
CA LEU A 188 -8.97 8.44 1.05
C LEU A 188 -9.44 7.42 2.09
N MET A 189 -8.56 6.45 2.38
CA MET A 189 -8.82 5.37 3.32
C MET A 189 -7.76 5.40 4.42
N PRO A 190 -8.03 6.05 5.56
CA PRO A 190 -9.34 6.55 6.00
C PRO A 190 -9.59 8.04 5.65
N ILE A 191 -10.86 8.43 5.58
CA ILE A 191 -11.30 9.78 5.94
C ILE A 191 -11.19 9.88 7.47
N LEU A 192 -10.44 10.88 7.95
CA LEU A 192 -10.15 11.06 9.38
C LEU A 192 -11.25 11.93 10.02
N PRO A 193 -12.05 11.38 10.96
CA PRO A 193 -13.15 12.13 11.57
C PRO A 193 -12.64 13.37 12.31
N LEU A 194 -13.32 14.50 12.12
CA LEU A 194 -13.02 15.81 12.71
C LEU A 194 -11.65 16.38 12.31
N VAL A 195 -10.97 15.78 11.32
CA VAL A 195 -9.61 16.16 10.92
C VAL A 195 -9.47 16.10 9.40
N GLY A 196 -9.87 17.19 8.74
CA GLY A 196 -9.81 17.30 7.29
C GLY A 196 -10.86 16.43 6.59
N ASP A 197 -12.00 16.21 7.25
CA ASP A 197 -13.22 15.60 6.73
C ASP A 197 -14.28 16.63 6.31
N ASP A 198 -13.96 17.92 6.35
CA ASP A 198 -14.81 18.97 5.81
C ASP A 198 -14.82 19.00 4.27
N GLU A 199 -15.84 19.66 3.72
CA GLU A 199 -16.09 19.72 2.27
C GLU A 199 -14.90 20.27 1.49
N ALA A 200 -14.19 21.28 2.02
CA ALA A 200 -13.06 21.89 1.35
C ALA A 200 -11.89 20.90 1.19
N HIS A 201 -11.54 20.16 2.25
CA HIS A 201 -10.48 19.15 2.16
C HIS A 201 -10.84 17.98 1.24
N LEU A 202 -12.09 17.55 1.25
CA LEU A 202 -12.56 16.48 0.36
C LEU A 202 -12.55 16.93 -1.11
N GLU A 203 -13.00 18.16 -1.36
CA GLU A 203 -12.96 18.78 -2.67
C GLU A 203 -11.52 18.93 -3.18
N ASP A 204 -10.60 19.37 -2.33
CA ASP A 204 -9.18 19.47 -2.67
C ASP A 204 -8.59 18.11 -3.04
N ALA A 205 -8.98 17.03 -2.36
CA ALA A 205 -8.53 15.70 -2.71
C ALA A 205 -9.06 15.25 -4.08
N VAL A 206 -10.33 15.52 -4.38
CA VAL A 206 -10.94 15.21 -5.69
C VAL A 206 -10.28 16.03 -6.81
N ARG A 207 -10.13 17.35 -6.62
CA ARG A 207 -9.46 18.25 -7.57
C ARG A 207 -8.02 17.83 -7.82
N SER A 208 -7.25 17.63 -6.75
CA SER A 208 -5.85 17.18 -6.85
C SER A 208 -5.72 15.84 -7.59
N THR A 209 -6.65 14.92 -7.37
CA THR A 209 -6.70 13.64 -8.09
C THR A 209 -6.90 13.87 -9.58
N LYS A 210 -7.92 14.65 -9.95
CA LYS A 210 -8.24 14.97 -11.35
C LYS A 210 -7.10 15.70 -12.06
N ASP A 211 -6.52 16.70 -11.40
CA ASP A 211 -5.45 17.54 -11.97
C ASP A 211 -4.16 16.76 -12.27
N HIS A 212 -3.99 15.58 -11.65
CA HIS A 212 -2.86 14.68 -11.87
C HIS A 212 -3.26 13.40 -12.63
N GLY A 213 -4.35 13.44 -13.40
CA GLY A 213 -4.77 12.35 -14.28
C GLY A 213 -5.48 11.18 -13.59
N GLY A 214 -5.77 11.30 -12.29
CA GLY A 214 -6.59 10.34 -11.55
C GLY A 214 -8.03 10.33 -12.03
N SER A 215 -8.58 9.12 -12.22
CA SER A 215 -9.92 8.89 -12.78
C SER A 215 -10.96 8.50 -11.72
N PHE A 216 -10.53 8.25 -10.48
CA PHE A 216 -11.41 7.83 -9.40
C PHE A 216 -10.88 8.23 -8.02
N VAL A 217 -11.80 8.37 -7.06
CA VAL A 217 -11.49 8.51 -5.64
C VAL A 217 -12.27 7.43 -4.89
N LEU A 218 -11.57 6.61 -4.13
CA LEU A 218 -12.17 5.67 -3.18
C LEU A 218 -12.04 6.24 -1.77
N SER A 219 -13.03 6.03 -0.93
CA SER A 219 -13.05 6.58 0.44
C SER A 219 -13.55 5.54 1.42
N SER A 220 -12.95 5.44 2.60
CA SER A 220 -13.47 4.59 3.68
C SER A 220 -13.40 5.32 4.98
N GLU A 221 -14.35 5.02 5.87
CA GLU A 221 -14.33 5.50 7.24
C GLU A 221 -13.13 4.92 8.01
N LEU A 222 -12.70 5.66 9.04
CA LEU A 222 -11.69 5.20 9.97
C LEU A 222 -12.20 3.99 10.77
N THR A 223 -11.52 2.85 10.59
CA THR A 223 -11.74 1.67 11.41
C THR A 223 -10.56 1.45 12.34
N MET A 224 -10.80 1.60 13.65
CA MET A 224 -9.82 1.31 14.69
C MET A 224 -10.42 0.34 15.69
N ALA A 225 -9.71 -0.75 15.97
CA ALA A 225 -10.17 -1.76 16.94
C ALA A 225 -9.00 -2.36 17.74
N GLY A 226 -9.30 -2.82 18.97
CA GLY A 226 -8.36 -3.51 19.83
C GLY A 226 -7.09 -2.70 20.14
N VAL A 227 -5.92 -3.34 20.03
CA VAL A 227 -4.61 -2.73 20.33
C VAL A 227 -4.30 -1.47 19.50
N GLN A 228 -4.92 -1.32 18.33
CA GLN A 228 -4.80 -0.12 17.50
C GLN A 228 -5.54 1.06 18.14
N ALA A 229 -6.77 0.85 18.62
CA ALA A 229 -7.60 1.88 19.24
C ALA A 229 -7.05 2.36 20.60
N ALA A 230 -6.38 1.48 21.34
CA ALA A 230 -5.81 1.81 22.64
C ALA A 230 -4.49 2.61 22.57
N ARG A 231 -3.96 2.88 21.37
CA ARG A 231 -2.67 3.54 21.19
C ARG A 231 -2.83 5.07 21.23
N PRO A 232 -2.14 5.78 22.13
CA PRO A 232 -2.15 7.24 22.14
C PRO A 232 -1.54 7.81 20.86
N ALA A 233 -2.22 8.78 20.25
CA ALA A 233 -1.66 9.56 19.14
C ALA A 233 -0.36 10.28 19.57
N GLY A 234 0.58 10.45 18.64
CA GLY A 234 1.82 11.20 18.91
C GLY A 234 2.91 10.44 19.67
N ARG A 235 2.70 9.15 20.01
CA ARG A 235 3.75 8.29 20.61
C ARG A 235 5.05 8.24 19.80
N GLN A 236 4.97 8.42 18.48
CA GLN A 236 6.13 8.46 17.59
C GLN A 236 6.91 9.77 17.68
N GLN A 237 6.26 10.88 18.08
CA GLN A 237 6.91 12.16 18.33
C GLN A 237 7.65 12.13 19.66
N ALA A 238 7.11 11.45 20.68
CA ALA A 238 7.73 11.28 22.00
C ALA A 238 9.01 10.41 22.00
N ARG A 239 9.28 9.65 20.94
CA ARG A 239 10.49 8.82 20.79
C ARG A 239 11.63 9.53 20.02
N ARG A 240 11.46 10.82 19.67
CA ARG A 240 12.50 11.60 18.97
C ARG A 240 13.59 12.08 19.92
#